data_AF-A0AAU9SMY8-F1
#
_entry.id   AF-A0AAU9SMY8-F1
#
_cell.length_a   1.000
_cell.length_b   1.000
_cell.length_c   1.000
_cell.angle_alpha   90.00
_cell.angle_beta   90.00
_cell.angle_gamma   90.00
#
_symmetry.space_group_name_H-M   'P 1'
#
loop_
_entity.id
_entity.type
_entity.pdbx_description
1 polymer ?
#
loop_
_entity_poly.entity_id
_entity_poly.type
_entity_poly.pdbx_seq_one_letter_code
_entity_poly.pdbx_strand_id
1 'polypeptide(L)'
;METACPVNFEFMNYTIITSQCKGPKFPPKQCCDAFKEFACPYAEDLNDLSNDCSTTMFSYINLYGKYPPGLYASQCKEGKEGLECPALSPSSAADINAATATTTTASSCLWLTVSAAFLVFVKLF
;
A
#
# COMPACT_ATOMS: atom_id res chain seq x y z
N MET A 1 -5.98 -6.30 -28.64
CA MET A 1 -4.62 -5.90 -28.28
C MET A 1 -4.76 -5.22 -26.94
N GLU A 2 -4.05 -5.73 -25.95
CA GLU A 2 -4.07 -5.20 -24.59
C GLU A 2 -3.09 -4.01 -24.53
N THR A 3 -3.47 -2.93 -23.85
CA THR A 3 -2.59 -1.78 -23.63
C THR A 3 -1.70 -2.00 -22.41
N ALA A 4 -0.56 -1.32 -22.38
CA ALA A 4 0.31 -1.35 -21.21
C ALA A 4 -0.41 -0.77 -19.98
N CYS A 5 -0.21 -1.41 -18.83
CA CYS A 5 -0.74 -0.96 -17.55
C CYS A 5 -0.24 0.46 -17.21
N PRO A 6 -1.14 1.41 -16.88
CA PRO A 6 -0.72 2.74 -16.42
C PRO A 6 -0.05 2.72 -15.03
N VAL A 7 -0.27 1.67 -14.24
CA VAL A 7 0.33 1.48 -12.91
C VAL A 7 1.65 0.74 -13.02
N ASN A 8 2.71 1.32 -12.45
CA ASN A 8 4.03 0.70 -12.44
C ASN A 8 4.17 -0.30 -11.28
N PHE A 9 3.72 -1.54 -11.50
CA PHE A 9 3.82 -2.60 -10.50
C PHE A 9 5.25 -3.06 -10.20
N GLU A 10 6.24 -2.82 -11.07
CA GLU A 10 7.63 -3.27 -10.85
C GLU A 10 8.22 -2.76 -9.54
N PHE A 11 7.96 -1.49 -9.21
CA PHE A 11 8.58 -0.80 -8.08
C PHE A 11 7.66 -0.69 -6.85
N MET A 12 6.60 -1.49 -6.79
CA MET A 12 5.67 -1.50 -5.66
C MET A 12 6.25 -2.19 -4.43
N ASN A 13 5.69 -1.89 -3.25
CA ASN A 13 6.09 -2.54 -2.00
C ASN A 13 5.34 -3.86 -1.79
N TYR A 14 5.98 -4.97 -2.19
CA TYR A 14 5.45 -6.33 -2.03
C TYR A 14 5.55 -6.89 -0.60
N THR A 15 6.06 -6.13 0.37
CA THR A 15 6.19 -6.58 1.76
C THR A 15 4.82 -6.85 2.38
N ILE A 16 3.80 -6.08 1.98
CA ILE A 16 2.42 -6.24 2.46
C ILE A 16 1.88 -7.66 2.22
N ILE A 17 2.22 -8.25 1.06
CA ILE A 17 1.89 -9.63 0.72
C ILE A 17 2.88 -10.60 1.35
N THR A 18 4.19 -10.40 1.11
CA THR A 18 5.24 -11.39 1.45
C THR A 18 5.48 -11.56 2.95
N SER A 19 5.14 -10.56 3.77
CA SER A 19 5.24 -10.65 5.23
C SER A 19 4.09 -11.45 5.86
N GLN A 20 2.93 -11.50 5.20
CA GLN A 20 1.68 -12.09 5.71
C GLN A 20 1.37 -13.44 5.06
N CYS A 21 1.51 -13.54 3.74
CA CYS A 21 1.23 -14.75 2.97
C CYS A 21 2.48 -15.63 2.87
N LYS A 22 2.67 -16.56 3.82
CA LYS A 22 3.87 -17.41 3.89
C LYS A 22 3.60 -18.87 3.55
N GLY A 23 4.51 -19.44 2.76
CA GLY A 23 4.54 -20.86 2.45
C GLY A 23 5.05 -21.72 3.61
N PRO A 24 4.95 -23.05 3.50
CA PRO A 24 4.50 -23.80 2.32
C PRO A 24 2.98 -23.97 2.24
N LYS A 25 2.24 -23.69 3.32
CA LYS A 25 0.79 -23.93 3.40
C LYS A 25 -0.07 -22.78 2.88
N PHE A 26 0.48 -21.57 2.76
CA PHE A 26 -0.20 -20.37 2.25
C PHE A 26 -1.62 -20.20 2.85
N PRO A 27 -1.73 -19.81 4.13
CA PRO A 27 -3.01 -19.72 4.83
C PRO A 27 -4.01 -18.83 4.07
N PRO A 28 -5.14 -19.36 3.58
CA PRO A 28 -6.01 -18.66 2.63
C PRO A 28 -6.45 -17.28 3.09
N LYS A 29 -6.98 -17.19 4.32
CA LYS A 29 -7.45 -15.92 4.89
C LYS A 29 -6.36 -14.84 4.90
N GLN A 30 -5.20 -15.14 5.49
CA GLN A 30 -4.09 -14.19 5.60
C GLN A 30 -3.57 -13.76 4.22
N CYS A 31 -3.49 -14.70 3.28
CA CYS A 31 -3.06 -14.40 1.91
C CYS A 31 -4.07 -13.55 1.14
N CYS A 32 -5.37 -13.83 1.27
CA CYS A 32 -6.40 -13.06 0.60
C CYS A 32 -6.55 -11.67 1.22
N ASP A 33 -6.50 -11.55 2.55
CA ASP A 33 -6.55 -10.26 3.25
C ASP A 33 -5.38 -9.36 2.82
N ALA A 34 -4.15 -9.89 2.81
CA ALA A 34 -2.97 -9.15 2.37
C ALA A 34 -2.99 -8.80 0.87
N PHE A 35 -3.53 -9.71 0.04
CA PHE A 35 -3.72 -9.44 -1.38
C PHE A 35 -4.74 -8.32 -1.62
N LYS A 36 -5.85 -8.30 -0.88
CA LYS A 36 -6.84 -7.22 -0.95
C LYS A 36 -6.23 -5.88 -0.54
N GLU A 37 -5.45 -5.85 0.54
CA GLU A 37 -4.76 -4.65 1.00
C GLU A 37 -3.82 -4.07 -0.08
N PHE A 38 -3.15 -4.93 -0.83
CA PHE A 38 -2.27 -4.53 -1.93
C PHE A 38 -3.02 -4.12 -3.20
N ALA A 39 -4.01 -4.90 -3.63
CA ALA A 39 -4.61 -4.79 -4.95
C ALA A 39 -5.80 -3.82 -4.99
N CYS A 40 -6.55 -3.67 -3.91
CA CYS A 40 -7.77 -2.87 -3.90
C CYS A 40 -7.60 -1.38 -4.21
N PRO A 41 -6.48 -0.72 -3.89
CA PRO A 41 -6.22 0.65 -4.37
C PRO A 41 -6.19 0.79 -5.89
N TYR A 42 -5.97 -0.31 -6.62
CA TYR A 42 -5.83 -0.35 -8.08
C TYR A 42 -6.94 -1.16 -8.77
N ALA A 43 -8.07 -1.37 -8.08
CA ALA A 43 -9.14 -2.23 -8.56
C ALA A 43 -9.73 -1.78 -9.90
N GLU A 44 -9.76 -0.48 -10.19
CA GLU A 44 -10.26 0.03 -11.47
C GLU A 44 -9.37 -0.42 -12.64
N ASP A 45 -8.06 -0.19 -12.54
CA ASP A 45 -7.09 -0.59 -13.58
C ASP A 45 -6.99 -2.12 -13.70
N LEU A 46 -7.06 -2.85 -12.58
CA LEU A 46 -6.99 -4.31 -12.56
C LEU A 46 -8.22 -5.00 -13.15
N ASN A 47 -9.39 -4.35 -13.10
CA ASN A 47 -10.63 -4.87 -13.67
C ASN A 47 -10.88 -4.41 -15.11
N ASP A 48 -10.06 -3.51 -15.66
CA ASP A 48 -10.11 -3.11 -17.05
C ASP A 48 -9.45 -4.17 -17.96
N LEU A 49 -10.30 -4.93 -18.63
CA LEU A 49 -9.90 -6.00 -19.56
C LEU A 49 -9.22 -5.50 -20.84
N SER A 50 -9.07 -4.19 -21.02
CA SER A 50 -8.35 -3.60 -22.16
C SER A 50 -6.86 -3.42 -21.91
N ASN A 51 -6.37 -3.58 -20.67
CA ASN A 51 -4.98 -3.38 -20.28
C ASN A 51 -4.35 -4.61 -19.58
N ASP A 52 -3.03 -4.59 -19.41
CA ASP A 52 -2.24 -5.72 -18.89
C ASP A 52 -1.96 -5.70 -17.38
N CYS A 53 -2.65 -4.83 -16.63
CA CYS A 53 -2.39 -4.62 -15.20
C CYS A 53 -2.51 -5.91 -14.38
N SER A 54 -3.54 -6.73 -14.63
CA SER A 54 -3.74 -7.97 -13.88
C SER A 54 -2.58 -8.96 -14.10
N THR A 55 -2.20 -9.18 -15.36
CA THR A 55 -1.10 -10.07 -15.74
C THR A 55 0.24 -9.56 -15.19
N THR A 56 0.49 -8.26 -15.32
CA THR A 56 1.71 -7.59 -14.84
C THR A 56 1.82 -7.69 -13.31
N MET A 57 0.75 -7.35 -12.58
CA MET A 57 0.69 -7.43 -11.12
C MET A 57 0.96 -8.86 -10.62
N PHE A 58 0.25 -9.86 -11.14
CA PHE A 58 0.46 -11.24 -10.69
C PHE A 58 1.87 -11.75 -11.02
N SER A 59 2.48 -11.31 -12.11
CA SER A 59 3.86 -11.67 -12.47
C SER A 59 4.84 -11.21 -11.40
N TYR A 60 4.78 -9.95 -10.96
CA TYR A 60 5.66 -9.44 -9.91
C TYR A 60 5.33 -10.00 -8.52
N ILE A 61 4.05 -10.19 -8.19
CA ILE A 61 3.66 -10.89 -6.94
C ILE A 61 4.31 -12.26 -6.87
N ASN A 62 4.19 -13.06 -7.95
CA ASN A 62 4.75 -14.40 -8.00
C ASN A 62 6.27 -14.39 -7.98
N LEU A 63 6.91 -13.45 -8.68
CA LEU A 63 8.36 -13.29 -8.72
C LEU A 63 8.94 -12.97 -7.34
N TYR A 64 8.44 -11.93 -6.67
CA TYR A 64 9.00 -11.47 -5.39
C TYR A 64 8.61 -12.37 -4.22
N GLY A 65 7.39 -12.91 -4.23
CA GLY A 65 6.89 -13.80 -3.18
C GLY A 65 7.22 -15.28 -3.37
N LYS A 66 7.75 -15.66 -4.54
CA LYS A 66 7.99 -17.06 -4.94
C LYS A 66 6.71 -17.90 -4.84
N TYR A 67 5.58 -17.31 -5.21
CA TYR A 67 4.26 -17.95 -5.13
C TYR A 67 4.02 -18.86 -6.33
N PRO A 68 3.34 -20.01 -6.13
CA PRO A 68 2.92 -20.84 -7.24
C PRO A 68 1.88 -20.11 -8.11
N PRO A 69 1.90 -20.28 -9.44
CA PRO A 69 0.89 -19.71 -10.32
C PRO A 69 -0.52 -20.10 -9.89
N GLY A 70 -1.42 -19.12 -9.88
CA GLY A 70 -2.83 -19.35 -9.54
C GLY A 70 -3.15 -19.47 -8.05
N LEU A 71 -2.18 -19.25 -7.13
CA LEU A 71 -2.40 -19.30 -5.68
C LEU A 71 -3.65 -18.49 -5.28
N TYR A 72 -3.64 -17.19 -5.55
CA TYR A 72 -4.73 -16.28 -5.19
C TYR A 72 -6.05 -16.62 -5.90
N ALA A 73 -6.01 -16.91 -7.20
CA ALA A 73 -7.20 -17.30 -7.96
C ALA A 73 -7.86 -18.59 -7.44
N SER A 74 -7.07 -19.51 -6.87
CA SER A 74 -7.56 -20.77 -6.33
C SER A 74 -8.24 -20.64 -4.98
N GLN A 75 -7.78 -19.71 -4.14
CA GLN A 75 -8.17 -19.63 -2.72
C GLN A 75 -8.93 -18.36 -2.33
N CYS A 76 -8.83 -17.28 -3.10
CA CYS A 76 -9.49 -16.00 -2.82
C CYS A 76 -10.75 -15.85 -3.65
N LYS A 77 -11.86 -16.41 -3.14
CA LYS A 77 -13.19 -16.32 -3.74
C LYS A 77 -14.20 -15.95 -2.67
N GLU A 78 -14.86 -14.81 -2.82
CA GLU A 78 -15.87 -14.32 -1.85
C GLU A 78 -17.29 -14.35 -2.43
N GLY A 79 -17.44 -14.34 -3.75
CA GLY A 79 -18.75 -14.41 -4.41
C GLY A 79 -18.67 -14.69 -5.91
N LYS A 80 -19.79 -14.48 -6.61
CA LYS A 80 -19.86 -14.62 -8.08
C LYS A 80 -19.07 -13.54 -8.83
N GLU A 81 -18.93 -12.37 -8.20
CA GLU A 81 -18.23 -11.19 -8.71
C GLU A 81 -16.70 -11.29 -8.50
N GLY A 82 -16.22 -12.37 -7.86
CA GLY A 82 -14.81 -12.56 -7.55
C GLY A 82 -14.47 -12.15 -6.11
N LEU A 83 -13.55 -11.19 -5.97
CA LEU A 83 -13.01 -10.72 -4.70
C LEU A 83 -13.50 -9.29 -4.45
N GLU A 84 -14.19 -9.05 -3.34
CA GLU A 84 -14.81 -7.76 -3.07
C GLU A 84 -13.86 -6.85 -2.31
N CYS A 85 -13.47 -5.72 -2.89
CA CYS A 85 -12.65 -4.77 -2.16
C CYS A 85 -13.44 -4.06 -1.05
N PRO A 86 -12.86 -3.90 0.16
CA PRO A 86 -13.50 -3.13 1.20
C PRO A 86 -13.67 -1.68 0.75
N ALA A 87 -14.71 -1.01 1.24
CA ALA A 87 -14.91 0.41 0.98
C ALA A 87 -13.64 1.19 1.36
N LEU A 88 -13.10 1.97 0.42
CA LEU A 88 -11.93 2.80 0.66
C LEU A 88 -12.25 3.75 1.83
N SER A 89 -11.40 3.76 2.85
CA SER A 89 -11.45 4.81 3.87
C SER A 89 -11.13 6.16 3.20
N PRO A 90 -11.74 7.29 3.61
CA PRO A 90 -11.66 8.57 2.89
C PRO A 90 -10.28 9.27 2.92
N SER A 91 -9.17 8.55 2.98
CA SER A 91 -7.83 9.13 3.02
C SER A 91 -6.86 8.31 2.18
N SER A 92 -6.73 8.69 0.90
CA SER A 92 -5.56 8.43 0.02
C SER A 92 -5.66 9.13 -1.36
N ALA A 93 -6.76 9.86 -1.66
CA ALA A 93 -6.92 10.55 -2.94
C ALA A 93 -6.21 11.93 -3.03
N ALA A 94 -5.17 12.18 -2.24
CA ALA A 94 -4.52 13.49 -2.20
C ALA A 94 -3.00 13.38 -2.29
N ASP A 95 -2.50 12.90 -3.43
CA ASP A 95 -1.15 13.22 -3.90
C ASP A 95 -1.16 13.29 -5.44
N ILE A 96 -1.87 14.27 -6.00
CA ILE A 96 -1.62 14.75 -7.36
C ILE A 96 -1.06 16.18 -7.24
N ASN A 97 0.16 16.32 -7.74
CA ASN A 97 0.94 17.55 -7.81
C ASN A 97 0.13 18.78 -8.25
N ALA A 98 0.10 19.81 -7.41
CA ALA A 98 -0.20 21.18 -7.82
C ALA A 98 1.00 22.08 -7.51
N ALA A 99 1.95 22.12 -8.45
CA ALA A 99 2.96 23.16 -8.48
C ALA A 99 2.38 24.42 -9.13
N THR A 100 1.93 25.40 -8.33
CA THR A 100 1.96 26.83 -8.73
C THR A 100 1.77 27.78 -7.54
N ALA A 101 2.87 28.46 -7.20
CA ALA A 101 3.01 29.85 -6.80
C ALA A 101 2.06 30.53 -5.76
N THR A 102 2.76 31.08 -4.75
CA THR A 102 2.60 32.41 -4.12
C THR A 102 1.64 32.66 -2.95
N THR A 103 2.21 33.43 -2.01
CA THR A 103 1.64 34.37 -1.02
C THR A 103 1.25 33.89 0.39
N THR A 104 2.19 34.19 1.30
CA THR A 104 1.97 34.93 2.56
C THR A 104 1.22 34.24 3.69
N THR A 105 1.94 33.45 4.50
CA THR A 105 1.55 33.14 5.88
C THR A 105 2.25 34.10 6.84
N ALA A 106 1.53 35.15 7.25
CA ALA A 106 1.81 35.83 8.51
C ALA A 106 1.41 34.87 9.64
N SER A 107 2.39 34.37 10.39
CA SER A 107 2.15 33.53 11.56
C SER A 107 2.89 34.11 12.75
N SER A 108 2.15 34.88 13.55
CA SER A 108 2.53 35.33 14.88
C SER A 108 2.51 34.15 15.84
N CYS A 109 3.64 33.88 16.51
CA CYS A 109 3.64 33.32 17.86
C CYS A 109 5.00 33.61 18.51
N LEU A 110 5.06 34.74 19.22
CA LEU A 110 6.12 35.05 20.18
C LEU A 110 6.17 33.96 21.26
N TRP A 111 7.31 33.30 21.41
CA TRP A 111 7.68 32.61 22.66
C TRP A 111 9.12 32.97 23.02
N LEU A 112 9.25 34.01 23.85
CA LEU A 112 10.34 34.26 24.79
C LEU A 112 9.89 33.57 26.11
N THR A 113 10.66 32.90 26.97
CA THR A 113 12.04 33.04 27.46
C THR A 113 12.44 31.80 28.28
N VAL A 114 13.73 31.47 28.27
CA VAL A 114 14.63 31.17 29.41
C VAL A 114 14.05 30.51 30.68
N SER A 115 14.58 29.34 31.04
CA SER A 115 14.76 28.96 32.45
C SER A 115 15.94 28.02 32.65
N ALA A 116 16.68 28.33 33.72
CA ALA A 116 18.07 28.02 33.98
C ALA A 116 18.38 26.56 34.39
N ALA A 117 19.67 26.27 34.30
CA ALA A 117 20.35 25.06 34.73
C ALA A 117 19.93 24.54 36.12
N PHE A 118 19.67 23.23 36.21
CA PHE A 118 19.82 22.44 37.42
C PHE A 118 20.83 21.33 37.15
N LEU A 119 22.11 21.66 37.31
CA LEU A 119 23.21 20.70 37.48
C LEU A 119 23.36 20.41 38.98
N VAL A 120 22.63 19.43 39.53
CA VAL A 120 22.94 18.90 40.87
C VAL A 120 22.58 17.40 40.94
N PHE A 121 23.62 16.58 40.82
CA PHE A 121 23.78 15.23 41.40
C PHE A 121 22.86 14.08 40.96
N VAL A 122 23.25 13.43 39.87
CA VAL A 122 23.07 11.98 39.72
C VAL A 122 24.27 11.29 40.39
N LYS A 123 23.96 10.31 41.25
CA LYS A 123 24.74 9.13 41.67
C LYS A 123 24.97 9.00 43.17
N LEU A 124 24.03 8.33 43.82
CA LEU A 124 24.38 7.27 44.77
C LEU A 124 23.21 6.26 44.85
N PHE A 125 23.30 5.20 44.04
CA PHE A 125 22.94 3.80 44.32
C PHE A 125 23.41 2.96 43.12
#